data_AF-A0A0B2QR75-F1
#
_entry.id   AF-A0A0B2QR75-F1
#
_cell.length_a   1.000
_cell.length_b   1.000
_cell.length_c   1.000
_cell.angle_alpha   90.00
_cell.angle_beta   90.00
_cell.angle_gamma   90.00
#
_symmetry.space_group_name_H-M   'P 1'
#
loop_
_entity.id
_entity.type
_entity.pdbx_description
1 polymer ?
#
loop_
_entity_poly.entity_id
_entity_poly.type
_entity_poly.pdbx_seq_one_letter_code
_entity_poly.pdbx_strand_id
1 'polypeptide(L)'
;MVEGRVASFTGRSPIVSRFSSTGPDIIGMHNNLPYELKPNILAPRHQIWAAWTPISALEPMLKGHDFALLSGTSMSKPHVDGIAALIKQYNPLWTPAMITSAISTTSSKYDNLEEHMMAESFEASSLLPSTPFEYGAGFVSPNCSIDPGLVLSSSM
;
A
#
# COMPACT_ATOMS: atom_id res chain seq x y z
N MET A 1 -6.28 19.66 18.79
CA MET A 1 -6.85 18.74 17.78
C MET A 1 -6.68 17.31 18.30
N VAL A 2 -7.79 16.60 18.53
CA VAL A 2 -7.81 15.23 19.13
C VAL A 2 -8.03 14.15 18.05
N GLU A 3 -8.36 14.57 16.82
CA GLU A 3 -8.42 13.69 15.64
C GLU A 3 -7.07 13.03 15.39
N GLY A 4 -7.04 11.70 15.39
CA GLY A 4 -5.85 10.88 15.15
C GLY A 4 -5.38 10.01 16.33
N ARG A 5 -5.85 10.25 17.57
CA ARG A 5 -5.47 9.42 18.74
C ARG A 5 -6.37 8.20 18.98
N VAL A 6 -7.57 8.20 18.41
CA VAL A 6 -8.54 7.11 18.55
C VAL A 6 -8.79 6.53 17.17
N ALA A 7 -8.30 5.31 16.93
CA ALA A 7 -8.62 4.57 15.71
C ALA A 7 -10.01 3.94 15.85
N SER A 8 -10.88 4.16 14.86
CA SER A 8 -12.17 3.47 14.76
C SER A 8 -12.05 2.32 13.76
N PHE A 9 -12.38 1.11 14.18
CA PHE A 9 -12.31 -0.11 13.36
C PHE A 9 -13.70 -0.60 12.91
N THR A 10 -14.72 0.26 12.96
CA THR A 10 -16.12 -0.13 12.71
C THR A 10 -16.50 -0.17 11.22
N GLY A 11 -15.56 0.16 10.32
CA GLY A 11 -15.78 0.21 8.87
C GLY A 11 -15.10 -0.94 8.12
N ARG A 12 -15.54 -1.17 6.88
CA ARG A 12 -14.91 -2.09 5.93
C ARG A 12 -13.50 -1.60 5.58
N SER A 13 -12.50 -2.49 5.61
CA SER A 13 -11.10 -2.15 5.36
C SER A 13 -10.27 -3.39 5.01
N PRO A 14 -9.27 -3.31 4.12
CA PRO A 14 -8.89 -2.15 3.30
C PRO A 14 -9.90 -1.86 2.17
N ILE A 15 -9.87 -0.62 1.69
CA ILE A 15 -10.59 -0.15 0.50
C ILE A 15 -9.59 0.61 -0.37
N VAL A 16 -9.61 0.38 -1.68
CA VAL A 16 -8.78 1.16 -2.62
C VAL A 16 -9.33 2.59 -2.67
N SER A 17 -8.54 3.56 -2.22
CA SER A 17 -9.00 4.95 -2.23
C SER A 17 -9.05 5.53 -3.65
N ARG A 18 -10.06 6.38 -3.91
CA ARG A 18 -10.36 6.98 -5.24
C ARG A 18 -9.21 7.78 -5.87
N PHE A 19 -8.26 8.25 -5.05
CA PHE A 19 -7.08 8.99 -5.51
C PHE A 19 -5.89 8.06 -5.82
N SER A 20 -6.12 6.76 -6.00
CA SER A 20 -5.07 5.81 -6.37
C SER A 20 -4.90 5.85 -7.88
N SER A 21 -3.65 5.84 -8.35
CA SER A 21 -3.41 5.59 -9.77
C SER A 21 -3.74 4.13 -10.06
N THR A 22 -4.48 3.93 -11.15
CA THR A 22 -4.88 2.62 -11.65
C THR A 22 -4.05 2.26 -12.87
N GLY A 23 -3.75 0.98 -13.05
CA GLY A 23 -3.18 0.47 -14.29
C GLY A 23 -4.19 0.48 -15.45
N PRO A 24 -3.78 -0.04 -16.62
CA PRO A 24 -2.47 -0.62 -16.91
C PRO A 24 -1.36 0.43 -17.09
N ASP A 25 -0.09 -0.01 -17.06
CA ASP A 25 1.04 0.84 -17.42
C ASP A 25 1.03 1.16 -18.92
N ILE A 26 0.47 2.32 -19.26
CA ILE A 26 0.38 2.80 -20.64
C ILE A 26 1.76 3.10 -21.26
N ILE A 27 2.78 3.39 -20.44
CA ILE A 27 4.15 3.67 -20.92
C ILE A 27 4.85 2.36 -21.29
N GLY A 28 4.74 1.35 -20.42
CA GLY A 28 5.20 -0.01 -20.71
C GLY A 28 4.56 -0.58 -21.97
N MET A 29 3.25 -0.35 -22.14
CA MET A 29 2.50 -0.77 -23.31
C MET A 29 2.98 -0.10 -24.61
N HIS A 30 3.34 1.19 -24.57
CA HIS A 30 3.86 1.91 -25.73
C HIS A 30 5.29 1.48 -26.13
N ASN A 31 6.10 1.05 -25.16
CA ASN A 31 7.52 0.73 -25.36
C ASN A 31 7.79 -0.77 -25.60
N ASN A 32 6.76 -1.59 -25.84
CA ASN A 32 6.86 -3.06 -25.96
C ASN A 32 7.58 -3.73 -24.77
N LEU A 33 7.46 -3.14 -23.57
CA LEU A 33 7.93 -3.79 -22.35
C LEU A 33 6.98 -4.95 -21.99
N PRO A 34 7.45 -5.99 -21.27
CA PRO A 34 6.59 -7.04 -20.78
C PRO A 34 5.40 -6.43 -20.04
N TYR A 35 4.18 -6.89 -20.33
CA TYR A 35 2.98 -6.45 -19.64
C TYR A 35 3.11 -6.77 -18.15
N GLU A 36 3.44 -5.75 -17.36
CA GLU A 36 3.53 -5.84 -15.91
C GLU A 36 2.27 -5.23 -15.30
N LEU A 37 1.62 -5.98 -14.40
CA LEU A 37 0.47 -5.48 -13.68
C LEU A 37 0.91 -4.33 -12.75
N LYS A 38 0.28 -3.16 -12.90
CA LYS A 38 0.42 -2.01 -12.00
C LYS A 38 -0.94 -1.61 -11.41
N PRO A 39 -1.00 -1.17 -10.14
CA PRO A 39 0.09 -1.17 -9.16
C PRO A 39 0.48 -2.62 -8.77
N ASN A 40 1.66 -2.81 -8.17
CA ASN A 40 2.10 -4.16 -7.78
C ASN A 40 1.48 -4.61 -6.44
N ILE A 41 1.31 -3.70 -5.48
CA ILE A 41 0.86 -4.01 -4.11
C ILE A 41 0.11 -2.82 -3.51
N LEU A 42 -0.83 -3.08 -2.60
CA LEU A 42 -1.56 -2.08 -1.82
C LEU A 42 -1.04 -2.01 -0.37
N ALA A 43 -0.90 -0.80 0.16
CA ALA A 43 -0.49 -0.54 1.54
C ALA A 43 -1.18 0.72 2.11
N PRO A 44 -1.25 0.89 3.45
CA PRO A 44 -1.93 2.02 4.08
C PRO A 44 -1.43 3.38 3.60
N ARG A 45 -2.36 4.28 3.25
CA ARG A 45 -2.05 5.65 2.82
C ARG A 45 -3.07 6.73 3.15
N HIS A 46 -4.25 6.36 3.64
CA HIS A 46 -5.28 7.33 3.98
C HIS A 46 -5.18 7.64 5.47
N GLN A 47 -5.08 8.92 5.82
CA GLN A 47 -5.01 9.40 7.20
C GLN A 47 -3.93 8.69 8.03
N ILE A 48 -2.68 8.73 7.55
CA ILE A 48 -1.53 8.18 8.25
C ILE A 48 -0.97 9.24 9.21
N TRP A 49 -0.93 8.90 10.49
CA TRP A 49 -0.35 9.74 11.55
C TRP A 49 1.14 9.48 11.68
N ALA A 50 1.97 10.46 11.32
CA ALA A 50 3.41 10.33 11.33
C ALA A 50 4.10 11.61 11.85
N ALA A 51 5.38 11.48 12.19
CA ALA A 51 6.20 12.60 12.63
C ALA A 51 6.26 13.70 11.56
N TRP A 52 6.22 14.96 12.00
CA TRP A 52 6.26 16.14 11.15
C TRP A 52 7.17 17.20 11.76
N THR A 53 7.73 18.07 10.92
CA THR A 53 8.59 19.14 11.40
C THR A 53 7.77 20.39 11.72
N PRO A 54 7.83 20.94 12.96
CA PRO A 54 7.03 22.09 13.38
C PRO A 54 7.42 23.38 12.66
N ILE A 55 8.58 23.40 12.01
CA ILE A 55 9.09 24.53 11.21
C ILE A 55 8.85 24.36 9.71
N SER A 56 8.09 23.33 9.29
CA SER A 56 7.81 23.09 7.87
C SER A 56 7.13 24.31 7.23
N ALA A 57 7.70 24.79 6.12
CA ALA A 57 7.07 25.80 5.28
C ALA A 57 6.10 25.19 4.25
N LEU A 58 6.12 23.86 4.09
CA LEU A 58 5.37 23.16 3.04
C LEU A 58 3.86 23.12 3.33
N GLU A 59 3.50 23.05 4.61
CA GLU A 59 2.11 22.98 5.07
C GLU A 59 1.90 23.96 6.23
N PRO A 60 1.53 25.23 5.95
CA PRO A 60 1.37 26.26 6.97
C PRO A 60 0.36 25.89 8.06
N MET A 61 -0.65 25.08 7.73
CA MET A 61 -1.68 24.62 8.68
C MET A 61 -1.14 23.62 9.71
N LEU A 62 -0.01 22.97 9.42
CA LEU A 62 0.63 21.98 10.29
C LEU A 62 1.81 22.57 11.09
N LYS A 63 2.08 23.87 10.93
CA LYS A 63 3.15 24.56 11.66
C LYS A 63 2.96 24.45 13.16
N GLY A 64 4.05 24.25 13.90
CA GLY A 64 4.04 24.07 15.35
C GLY A 64 3.61 22.69 15.85
N HIS A 65 3.33 21.73 14.96
CA HIS A 65 2.99 20.36 15.33
C HIS A 65 4.14 19.40 15.01
N ASP A 66 4.45 18.49 15.95
CA ASP A 66 5.48 17.46 15.79
C ASP A 66 4.97 16.21 15.05
N PHE A 67 3.67 16.16 14.77
CA PHE A 67 3.00 15.07 14.07
C PHE A 67 1.90 15.63 13.18
N ALA A 68 1.64 14.93 12.08
CA ALA A 68 0.60 15.28 11.13
C ALA A 68 -0.14 14.04 10.65
N LEU A 69 -1.42 14.25 10.32
CA LEU A 69 -2.27 13.27 9.65
C LEU A 69 -2.29 13.58 8.15
N LEU A 70 -1.65 12.74 7.34
CA LEU A 70 -1.52 12.98 5.89
C LEU A 70 -2.07 11.81 5.08
N SER A 71 -2.52 12.09 3.85
CA SER A 71 -2.98 11.07 2.91
C SER A 71 -2.24 11.14 1.59
N GLY A 72 -1.88 9.99 1.00
CA GLY A 72 -1.25 9.94 -0.33
C GLY A 72 -0.39 8.70 -0.58
N THR A 73 -0.08 8.40 -1.84
CA THR A 73 0.78 7.25 -2.19
C THR A 73 2.19 7.33 -1.57
N SER A 74 2.69 8.54 -1.31
CA SER A 74 3.92 8.78 -0.55
C SER A 74 3.91 8.18 0.85
N MET A 75 2.73 7.94 1.43
CA MET A 75 2.56 7.30 2.73
C MET A 75 2.43 5.77 2.63
N SER A 76 2.01 5.22 1.49
CA SER A 76 2.05 3.76 1.24
C SER A 76 3.49 3.25 1.13
N LYS A 77 4.35 3.98 0.41
CA LYS A 77 5.73 3.57 0.13
C LYS A 77 6.54 3.19 1.39
N PRO A 78 6.62 4.03 2.44
CA PRO A 78 7.40 3.69 3.63
C PRO A 78 6.88 2.46 4.39
N HIS A 79 5.58 2.12 4.29
CA HIS A 79 5.06 0.87 4.86
C HIS A 79 5.64 -0.35 4.14
N VAL A 80 5.63 -0.34 2.80
CA VAL A 80 6.17 -1.45 1.99
C VAL A 80 7.69 -1.55 2.17
N ASP A 81 8.39 -0.42 2.15
CA ASP A 81 9.85 -0.38 2.34
C ASP A 81 10.24 -0.93 3.74
N GLY A 82 9.48 -0.60 4.79
CA GLY A 82 9.69 -1.13 6.14
C GLY A 82 9.46 -2.64 6.23
N ILE A 83 8.39 -3.15 5.61
CA ILE A 83 8.10 -4.59 5.55
C ILE A 83 9.21 -5.33 4.80
N ALA A 84 9.64 -4.80 3.65
CA ALA A 84 10.75 -5.37 2.89
C ALA A 84 12.05 -5.41 3.69
N ALA A 85 12.33 -4.37 4.48
CA ALA A 85 13.50 -4.34 5.36
C ALA A 85 13.43 -5.41 6.46
N LEU A 86 12.26 -5.62 7.08
CA LEU A 86 12.06 -6.67 8.08
C LEU A 86 12.22 -8.07 7.47
N ILE A 87 11.67 -8.30 6.28
CA ILE A 87 11.85 -9.56 5.55
C ILE A 87 13.33 -9.78 5.23
N LYS A 88 14.05 -8.74 4.78
CA LYS A 88 15.50 -8.83 4.50
C LYS A 88 16.31 -9.11 5.76
N GLN A 89 15.93 -8.55 6.89
CA GLN A 89 16.58 -8.82 8.17
C GLN A 89 16.38 -10.27 8.61
N TYR A 90 15.17 -10.82 8.44
CA TYR A 90 14.87 -12.22 8.77
C TYR A 90 15.47 -13.22 7.75
N ASN A 91 15.51 -12.85 6.46
CA ASN A 91 16.04 -13.64 5.36
C ASN A 91 17.22 -12.92 4.65
N PRO A 92 18.43 -12.84 5.24
CA PRO A 92 19.53 -12.03 4.71
C PRO A 92 20.01 -12.43 3.31
N LEU A 93 19.81 -13.68 2.91
CA LEU A 93 20.24 -14.21 1.60
C LEU A 93 19.24 -13.93 0.47
N TRP A 94 18.02 -13.49 0.79
CA TRP A 94 17.01 -13.26 -0.24
C TRP A 94 17.36 -12.06 -1.13
N THR A 95 17.16 -12.24 -2.44
CA THR A 95 17.32 -11.16 -3.41
C THR A 95 16.13 -10.19 -3.34
N PRO A 96 16.25 -8.96 -3.89
CA PRO A 96 15.12 -8.05 -4.00
C PRO A 96 13.90 -8.68 -4.69
N ALA A 97 14.14 -9.54 -5.70
CA ALA A 97 13.07 -10.27 -6.38
C ALA A 97 12.34 -11.26 -5.47
N MET A 98 13.07 -12.00 -4.63
CA MET A 98 12.47 -12.93 -3.67
C MET A 98 11.63 -12.21 -2.63
N ILE A 99 12.07 -11.04 -2.16
CA ILE A 99 11.32 -10.21 -1.21
C ILE A 99 10.04 -9.67 -1.85
N THR A 100 10.13 -9.10 -3.05
CA THR A 100 8.96 -8.64 -3.81
C THR A 100 7.99 -9.78 -4.07
N SER A 101 8.49 -10.97 -4.43
CA SER A 101 7.68 -12.16 -4.60
C SER A 101 6.95 -12.53 -3.31
N ALA A 102 7.64 -12.59 -2.18
CA ALA A 102 7.03 -12.94 -0.89
C ALA A 102 5.90 -11.98 -0.51
N ILE A 103 6.13 -10.68 -0.66
CA ILE A 103 5.12 -9.64 -0.40
C ILE A 103 3.92 -9.80 -1.32
N SER A 104 4.16 -10.04 -2.62
CA SER A 104 3.11 -10.16 -3.62
C SER A 104 2.26 -11.42 -3.42
N THR A 105 2.88 -12.59 -3.25
CA THR A 105 2.16 -13.88 -3.21
C THR A 105 1.37 -14.09 -1.92
N THR A 106 1.70 -13.35 -0.86
CA THR A 106 1.05 -13.47 0.46
C THR A 106 0.09 -12.33 0.79
N SER A 107 -0.10 -11.41 -0.16
CA SER A 107 -1.04 -10.30 -0.03
C SER A 107 -2.49 -10.75 -0.08
N SER A 108 -3.37 -10.03 0.63
CA SER A 108 -4.80 -10.34 0.71
C SER A 108 -5.60 -9.53 -0.29
N LYS A 109 -6.52 -10.19 -0.98
CA LYS A 109 -7.52 -9.54 -1.86
C LYS A 109 -8.85 -9.32 -1.14
N TYR A 110 -8.88 -9.58 0.16
CA TYR A 110 -10.06 -9.55 1.00
C TYR A 110 -9.95 -8.44 2.03
N ASP A 111 -11.11 -7.89 2.39
CA ASP A 111 -11.24 -6.99 3.52
C ASP A 111 -11.44 -7.73 4.86
N ASN A 112 -11.61 -6.95 5.93
CA ASN A 112 -11.86 -7.41 7.28
C ASN A 112 -13.21 -8.13 7.47
N LEU A 113 -14.10 -8.11 6.47
CA LEU A 113 -15.34 -8.89 6.43
C LEU A 113 -15.20 -10.16 5.59
N GLU A 114 -13.97 -10.50 5.18
CA GLU A 114 -13.64 -11.63 4.29
C GLU A 114 -14.30 -11.55 2.90
N GLU A 115 -14.74 -10.36 2.51
CA GLU A 115 -15.27 -10.10 1.18
C GLU A 115 -14.18 -9.57 0.25
N HIS A 116 -14.41 -9.66 -1.07
CA HIS A 116 -13.52 -9.06 -2.04
C HIS A 116 -13.34 -7.57 -1.79
N MET A 117 -12.10 -7.11 -1.87
CA MET A 117 -11.76 -5.71 -1.69
C MET A 117 -12.58 -4.82 -2.64
N MET A 118 -12.98 -3.66 -2.13
CA MET A 118 -13.73 -2.66 -2.89
C MET A 118 -12.88 -1.43 -3.16
N ALA A 119 -13.30 -0.62 -4.13
CA ALA A 119 -12.72 0.67 -4.45
C ALA A 119 -13.72 1.79 -4.14
N GLU A 120 -13.23 2.94 -3.66
CA GLU A 120 -14.05 4.14 -3.50
C GLU A 120 -14.43 4.71 -4.87
N SER A 121 -15.71 5.04 -5.04
CA SER A 121 -16.18 5.80 -6.19
C SER A 121 -15.88 7.31 -6.07
N PHE A 122 -16.05 8.03 -7.17
CA PHE A 122 -16.10 9.50 -7.16
C PHE A 122 -17.37 10.03 -6.48
N GLU A 123 -18.44 9.23 -6.44
CA GLU A 123 -19.64 9.54 -5.67
C GLU A 123 -19.39 9.31 -4.17
N ALA A 124 -19.93 10.21 -3.34
CA ALA A 124 -19.70 10.17 -1.92
C ALA A 124 -20.30 8.89 -1.30
N SER A 125 -19.47 8.15 -0.57
CA SER A 125 -19.85 6.95 0.20
C SER A 125 -20.35 5.76 -0.64
N SER A 126 -20.03 5.70 -1.93
CA SER A 126 -20.29 4.51 -2.74
C SER A 126 -19.01 3.71 -3.00
N LEU A 127 -19.17 2.38 -2.99
CA LEU A 127 -18.11 1.41 -3.21
C LEU A 127 -18.39 0.62 -4.49
N LEU A 128 -17.34 0.41 -5.27
CA LEU A 128 -17.38 -0.41 -6.48
C LEU A 128 -16.50 -1.64 -6.31
N PRO A 129 -16.80 -2.77 -6.97
CA PRO A 129 -15.91 -3.92 -7.01
C PRO A 129 -14.54 -3.50 -7.53
N SER A 130 -13.48 -3.82 -6.79
CA SER A 130 -12.12 -3.48 -7.22
C SER A 130 -11.56 -4.49 -8.22
N THR A 131 -10.64 -4.03 -9.05
CA THR A 131 -9.97 -4.81 -10.10
C THR A 131 -8.48 -4.98 -9.79
N PRO A 132 -7.79 -5.99 -10.37
CA PRO A 132 -6.35 -6.14 -10.21
C PRO A 132 -5.53 -4.92 -10.66
N PHE A 133 -6.07 -4.07 -11.55
CA PHE A 133 -5.43 -2.81 -11.95
C PHE A 133 -5.53 -1.71 -10.88
N GLU A 134 -6.24 -1.95 -9.78
CA GLU A 134 -6.41 -1.02 -8.67
C GLU A 134 -5.64 -1.47 -7.42
N TYR A 135 -5.65 -2.77 -7.11
CA TYR A 135 -4.99 -3.32 -5.91
C TYR A 135 -3.73 -4.16 -6.20
N GLY A 136 -3.45 -4.48 -7.47
CA GLY A 136 -2.31 -5.33 -7.84
C GLY A 136 -2.45 -6.74 -7.30
N ALA A 137 -1.44 -7.18 -6.54
CA ALA A 137 -1.48 -8.47 -5.85
C ALA A 137 -2.51 -8.49 -4.70
N GLY A 138 -2.74 -7.34 -4.05
CA GLY A 138 -3.61 -7.19 -2.89
C GLY A 138 -3.03 -6.26 -1.82
N PHE A 139 -3.65 -6.24 -0.65
CA PHE A 139 -3.16 -5.55 0.53
C PHE A 139 -2.07 -6.34 1.24
N VAL A 140 -0.98 -5.66 1.59
CA VAL A 140 0.20 -6.30 2.18
C VAL A 140 -0.12 -7.01 3.51
N SER A 141 0.42 -8.21 3.68
CA SER A 141 0.35 -8.98 4.92
C SER A 141 1.77 -9.24 5.46
N PRO A 142 2.27 -8.43 6.42
CA PRO A 142 3.63 -8.56 6.93
C PRO A 142 3.92 -9.95 7.52
N ASN A 143 2.99 -10.49 8.31
CA ASN A 143 3.17 -11.76 8.99
C ASN A 143 3.27 -12.93 8.00
N CYS A 144 2.43 -12.93 6.96
CA CYS A 144 2.48 -13.97 5.93
C CYS A 144 3.73 -13.82 5.03
N SER A 145 4.23 -12.59 4.84
CA SER A 145 5.36 -12.33 3.94
C SER A 145 6.72 -12.81 4.49
N ILE A 146 6.84 -13.05 5.80
CA ILE A 146 8.08 -13.54 6.43
C ILE A 146 8.33 -15.00 6.07
N ASP A 147 7.27 -15.81 6.03
CA ASP A 147 7.30 -17.21 5.62
C ASP A 147 6.24 -17.50 4.55
N PRO A 148 6.52 -17.14 3.29
CA PRO A 148 5.60 -17.30 2.16
C PRO A 148 5.52 -18.75 1.67
N GLY A 149 6.31 -19.68 2.24
CA GLY A 149 6.49 -21.06 1.77
C GLY A 149 7.31 -21.16 0.47
N LEU A 150 6.96 -20.37 -0.56
CA LEU A 150 7.62 -20.37 -1.86
C LEU A 150 7.86 -18.95 -2.35
N VAL A 151 9.04 -18.71 -2.93
CA VAL A 151 9.42 -17.41 -3.52
C VAL A 151 9.96 -17.59 -4.92
N LEU A 152 9.61 -16.66 -5.79
CA LEU A 152 10.14 -16.59 -7.15
C LEU A 152 11.45 -15.81 -7.12
N SER A 153 12.55 -16.47 -7.50
CA SER A 153 13.84 -15.82 -7.70
C SER A 153 13.98 -15.37 -9.15
N SER A 154 14.46 -14.16 -9.38
CA SER A 154 15.08 -13.77 -10.65
C SER A 154 16.55 -13.44 -10.43
N SER A 155 17.40 -13.95 -11.33
CA SER A 155 18.77 -13.47 -11.48
C SER A 155 18.73 -12.32 -12.49
N MET A 156 18.79 -11.09 -12.02
CA MET A 156 19.27 -9.98 -12.84
C MET A 156 20.76 -9.80 -12.58
#